data_AF-R0JFF9-F1
#
_entry.id   AF-R0JFF9-F1
#
_cell.length_a   1.000
_cell.length_b   1.000
_cell.length_c   1.000
_cell.angle_alpha   90.00
_cell.angle_beta   90.00
_cell.angle_gamma   90.00
#
_symmetry.space_group_name_H-M   'P 1'
#
loop_
_entity.id
_entity.type
_entity.pdbx_description
1 polymer ?
#
loop_
_entity_poly.entity_id
_entity_poly.type
_entity_poly.pdbx_seq_one_letter_code
_entity_poly.pdbx_strand_id
1 'polypeptide(L)'
;MKGLTLNCLGKKEEAYELRSDKKYDEAIKCYRNALKWDKDNLQILRDLSLLQIQMRDLEGYRETRYQLLQLRPAQRASWIGYAIAYHLLEDYEMAAKILEEFRKTQQTSPDKVDYEYSELLLYQNQVLREAGLNKEALEHLCTYEKQICDKLAVEETKGREVISRHVVLKLLS
;
A
#
# COMPACT_ATOMS: atom_id res chain seq x y z
N MET A 1 -18.82 28.43 10.51
CA MET A 1 -18.76 27.19 9.71
C MET A 1 -18.80 27.44 8.20
N LYS A 2 -19.77 28.19 7.64
CA LYS A 2 -19.86 28.44 6.17
C LYS A 2 -18.61 29.05 5.51
N GLY A 3 -17.88 29.94 6.21
CA GLY A 3 -16.65 30.55 5.66
C GLY A 3 -15.42 29.62 5.62
N LEU A 4 -15.30 28.68 6.56
CA LEU A 4 -14.21 27.71 6.63
C LEU A 4 -14.30 26.70 5.46
N THR A 5 -15.49 26.21 5.19
CA THR A 5 -15.77 25.30 4.07
C THR A 5 -15.56 25.97 2.71
N LEU A 6 -15.90 27.25 2.58
CA LEU A 6 -15.73 27.99 1.33
C LEU A 6 -14.24 28.21 0.99
N ASN A 7 -13.41 28.50 2.01
CA ASN A 7 -11.96 28.65 1.83
C ASN A 7 -11.27 27.33 1.51
N CYS A 8 -11.71 26.22 2.10
CA CYS A 8 -11.21 24.88 1.78
C CYS A 8 -11.55 24.49 0.33
N LEU A 9 -12.81 24.74 -0.10
CA LEU A 9 -13.27 24.47 -1.46
C LEU A 9 -12.52 25.29 -2.52
N GLY A 10 -12.35 26.59 -2.30
CA GLY A 10 -11.61 27.44 -3.25
C GLY A 10 -10.15 27.01 -3.41
N LYS A 11 -9.50 26.60 -2.32
CA LYS A 11 -8.11 26.08 -2.37
C LYS A 11 -8.00 24.71 -3.03
N LYS A 12 -9.06 23.90 -2.95
CA LYS A 12 -9.16 22.61 -3.64
C LYS A 12 -9.33 22.80 -5.15
N GLU A 13 -10.17 23.74 -5.58
CA GLU A 13 -10.36 24.07 -7.00
C GLU A 13 -9.06 24.58 -7.64
N GLU A 14 -8.37 25.51 -6.97
CA GLU A 14 -7.03 26.00 -7.38
C GLU A 14 -6.03 24.84 -7.55
N ALA A 15 -6.05 23.86 -6.63
CA ALA A 15 -5.18 22.68 -6.73
C ALA A 15 -5.52 21.78 -7.93
N TYR A 16 -6.78 21.71 -8.36
CA TYR A 16 -7.17 20.94 -9.55
C TYR A 16 -6.72 21.58 -10.85
N GLU A 17 -6.79 22.91 -10.96
CA GLU A 17 -6.27 23.65 -12.11
C GLU A 17 -4.75 23.43 -12.22
N LEU A 18 -4.02 23.63 -11.12
CA LEU A 18 -2.57 23.39 -11.07
C LEU A 18 -2.18 21.95 -11.43
N ARG A 19 -2.99 20.96 -11.00
CA ARG A 19 -2.79 19.56 -11.38
C ARG A 19 -2.98 19.33 -12.88
N SER A 20 -3.96 19.99 -13.49
CA SER A 20 -4.23 19.92 -14.94
C SER A 20 -3.08 20.54 -15.75
N ASP A 21 -2.51 21.62 -15.23
CA ASP A 21 -1.33 22.29 -15.78
C ASP A 21 0.00 21.57 -15.47
N LYS A 22 -0.05 20.41 -14.81
CA LYS A 22 1.11 19.60 -14.37
C LYS A 22 2.05 20.32 -13.39
N LYS A 23 1.58 21.37 -12.72
CA LYS A 23 2.30 22.07 -11.65
C LYS A 23 2.10 21.36 -10.31
N TYR A 24 2.60 20.12 -10.21
CA TYR A 24 2.31 19.24 -9.08
C TYR A 24 2.83 19.77 -7.73
N ASP A 25 3.99 20.43 -7.71
CA ASP A 25 4.54 21.02 -6.47
C ASP A 25 3.65 22.13 -5.90
N GLU A 26 3.08 22.96 -6.77
CA GLU A 26 2.15 24.03 -6.37
C GLU A 26 0.82 23.43 -5.93
N ALA A 27 0.31 22.43 -6.66
CA ALA A 27 -0.91 21.72 -6.29
C ALA A 27 -0.81 21.06 -4.89
N ILE A 28 0.32 20.44 -4.57
CA ILE A 28 0.58 19.87 -3.24
C ILE A 28 0.53 20.96 -2.16
N LYS A 29 1.13 22.13 -2.39
CA LYS A 29 1.06 23.27 -1.45
C LYS A 29 -0.38 23.74 -1.24
N CYS A 30 -1.16 23.84 -2.32
CA CYS A 30 -2.57 24.22 -2.26
C CYS A 30 -3.40 23.21 -1.46
N TYR A 31 -3.21 21.90 -1.68
CA TYR A 31 -3.87 20.86 -0.89
C TYR A 31 -3.48 20.88 0.59
N ARG A 32 -2.18 21.02 0.90
CA ARG A 32 -1.72 21.18 2.31
C ARG A 32 -2.34 22.39 2.97
N ASN A 33 -2.50 23.49 2.25
CA ASN A 33 -3.18 24.69 2.76
C ASN A 33 -4.70 24.47 2.93
N ALA A 34 -5.34 23.74 2.02
CA ALA A 34 -6.76 23.39 2.16
C ALA A 34 -7.01 22.53 3.41
N LEU A 35 -6.11 21.58 3.71
CA LEU A 35 -6.18 20.72 4.90
C LEU A 35 -5.99 21.48 6.22
N LYS A 36 -5.42 22.69 6.22
CA LYS A 36 -5.39 23.53 7.44
C LYS A 36 -6.79 23.94 7.90
N TRP A 37 -7.72 24.07 6.97
CA TRP A 37 -9.10 24.47 7.22
C TRP A 37 -10.02 23.27 7.50
N ASP A 38 -9.77 22.15 6.83
CA ASP A 38 -10.50 20.89 6.99
C ASP A 38 -9.54 19.71 6.92
N LYS A 39 -9.05 19.29 8.10
CA LYS A 39 -7.98 18.29 8.25
C LYS A 39 -8.41 16.89 7.85
N ASP A 40 -9.69 16.58 7.97
CA ASP A 40 -10.24 15.23 7.80
C ASP A 40 -10.94 15.07 6.43
N ASN A 41 -10.68 16.00 5.50
CA ASN A 41 -11.26 15.95 4.17
C ASN A 41 -10.70 14.79 3.35
N LEU A 42 -11.44 13.67 3.33
CA LEU A 42 -11.04 12.43 2.66
C LEU A 42 -10.70 12.61 1.18
N GLN A 43 -11.41 13.50 0.46
CA GLN A 43 -11.16 13.70 -0.95
C GLN A 43 -9.82 14.40 -1.17
N ILE A 44 -9.54 15.47 -0.40
CA ILE A 44 -8.29 16.20 -0.48
C ILE A 44 -7.11 15.31 -0.06
N LEU A 45 -7.25 14.53 1.01
CA LEU A 45 -6.23 13.58 1.44
C LEU A 45 -5.91 12.54 0.36
N ARG A 46 -6.93 12.01 -0.33
CA ARG A 46 -6.72 11.08 -1.45
C ARG A 46 -5.99 11.75 -2.61
N ASP A 47 -6.46 12.92 -3.05
CA ASP A 47 -5.84 13.67 -4.14
C ASP A 47 -4.39 14.06 -3.82
N LEU A 48 -4.12 14.49 -2.58
CA LEU A 48 -2.78 14.78 -2.09
C LEU A 48 -1.88 13.54 -2.13
N SER A 49 -2.37 12.38 -1.63
CA SER A 49 -1.59 11.15 -1.64
C SER A 49 -1.17 10.72 -3.06
N LEU A 50 -2.05 10.92 -4.05
CA LEU A 50 -1.74 10.61 -5.45
C LEU A 50 -0.65 11.52 -6.02
N LEU A 51 -0.66 12.81 -5.68
CA LEU A 51 0.38 13.73 -6.10
C LEU A 51 1.71 13.45 -5.40
N GLN A 52 1.69 13.12 -4.11
CA GLN A 52 2.90 12.83 -3.35
C GLN A 52 3.63 11.61 -3.92
N ILE A 53 2.92 10.53 -4.23
CA ILE A 53 3.55 9.35 -4.83
C ILE A 53 4.04 9.63 -6.26
N GLN A 54 3.30 10.42 -7.05
CA GLN A 54 3.73 10.86 -8.38
C GLN A 54 5.06 11.64 -8.33
N MET A 55 5.22 12.48 -7.30
CA MET A 55 6.43 13.28 -7.08
C MET A 55 7.50 12.55 -6.26
N ARG A 56 7.27 11.27 -5.90
CA ARG A 56 8.13 10.46 -5.03
C ARG A 56 8.41 11.10 -3.66
N ASP A 57 7.51 11.94 -3.16
CA ASP A 57 7.47 12.37 -1.75
C ASP A 57 6.92 11.21 -0.89
N LEU A 58 7.75 10.18 -0.67
CA LEU A 58 7.35 8.94 0.00
C LEU A 58 7.03 9.15 1.49
N GLU A 59 7.78 10.02 2.16
CA GLU A 59 7.54 10.37 3.56
C GLU A 59 6.21 11.08 3.73
N GLY A 60 5.94 12.10 2.91
CA GLY A 60 4.65 12.77 2.92
C GLY A 60 3.50 11.82 2.50
N TYR A 61 3.75 10.91 1.57
CA TYR A 61 2.78 9.88 1.17
C TYR A 61 2.41 8.96 2.34
N ARG A 62 3.41 8.49 3.10
CA ARG A 62 3.22 7.66 4.30
C ARG A 62 2.33 8.36 5.33
N GLU A 63 2.62 9.62 5.64
CA GLU A 63 1.83 10.41 6.60
C GLU A 63 0.37 10.56 6.14
N THR A 64 0.15 10.95 4.88
CA THR A 64 -1.20 11.11 4.33
C THR A 64 -1.97 9.79 4.29
N ARG A 65 -1.31 8.68 3.96
CA ARG A 65 -1.90 7.33 3.98
C ARG A 65 -2.23 6.85 5.39
N TYR A 66 -1.40 7.18 6.38
CA TYR A 66 -1.71 6.92 7.78
C TYR A 66 -2.98 7.65 8.23
N GLN A 67 -3.12 8.94 7.89
CA GLN A 67 -4.32 9.70 8.20
C GLN A 67 -5.58 9.09 7.54
N LEU A 68 -5.48 8.68 6.27
CA LEU A 68 -6.58 7.99 5.58
C LEU A 68 -6.96 6.66 6.26
N LEU A 69 -5.98 5.92 6.76
CA LEU A 69 -6.21 4.68 7.51
C LEU A 69 -6.94 4.94 8.83
N GLN A 70 -6.53 5.95 9.60
CA GLN A 70 -7.19 6.32 10.85
C GLN A 70 -8.65 6.76 10.62
N LEU A 71 -8.90 7.53 9.56
CA LEU A 71 -10.25 8.02 9.24
C LEU A 71 -11.17 6.92 8.67
N ARG A 72 -10.62 6.00 7.88
CA ARG A 72 -11.39 4.93 7.19
C ARG A 72 -10.68 3.57 7.29
N PRO A 73 -10.63 2.96 8.47
CA PRO A 73 -10.00 1.64 8.66
C PRO A 73 -10.79 0.49 8.05
N ALA A 74 -12.09 0.67 7.78
CA ALA A 74 -12.90 -0.35 7.10
C ALA A 74 -12.60 -0.48 5.60
N GLN A 75 -11.90 0.49 4.99
CA GLN A 75 -11.61 0.48 3.56
C GLN A 75 -10.29 -0.24 3.30
N ARG A 76 -10.34 -1.29 2.47
CA ARG A 76 -9.16 -2.06 2.02
C ARG A 76 -8.06 -1.16 1.44
N ALA A 77 -8.46 -0.19 0.60
CA ALA A 77 -7.54 0.75 -0.04
C ALA A 77 -6.70 1.57 0.96
N SER A 78 -7.21 1.84 2.17
CA SER A 78 -6.46 2.56 3.19
C SER A 78 -5.31 1.73 3.74
N TRP A 79 -5.54 0.43 4.00
CA TRP A 79 -4.51 -0.50 4.46
C TRP A 79 -3.44 -0.74 3.40
N ILE A 80 -3.88 -1.05 2.18
CA ILE A 80 -2.98 -1.32 1.05
C ILE A 80 -2.14 -0.07 0.75
N GLY A 81 -2.75 1.11 0.72
CA GLY A 81 -2.02 2.37 0.50
C GLY A 81 -0.95 2.64 1.56
N TYR A 82 -1.21 2.27 2.83
CA TYR A 82 -0.26 2.42 3.92
C TYR A 82 0.87 1.37 3.88
N ALA A 83 0.55 0.11 3.56
CA ALA A 83 1.54 -0.94 3.35
C ALA A 83 2.50 -0.59 2.19
N ILE A 84 1.96 -0.11 1.06
CA ILE A 84 2.76 0.35 -0.08
C ILE A 84 3.70 1.49 0.32
N ALA A 85 3.27 2.40 1.20
CA ALA A 85 4.11 3.51 1.62
C ALA A 85 5.39 3.03 2.32
N TYR A 86 5.29 2.06 3.24
CA TYR A 86 6.47 1.46 3.88
C TYR A 86 7.28 0.57 2.94
N HIS A 87 6.61 -0.19 2.07
CA HIS A 87 7.28 -1.01 1.08
C HIS A 87 8.18 -0.15 0.17
N LEU A 88 7.68 0.99 -0.31
CA LEU A 88 8.47 1.92 -1.14
C LEU A 88 9.59 2.62 -0.38
N LEU A 89 9.51 2.70 0.95
CA LEU A 89 10.56 3.19 1.83
C LEU A 89 11.56 2.10 2.22
N GLU A 90 11.43 0.89 1.65
CA GLU A 90 12.25 -0.29 1.94
C GLU A 90 12.19 -0.75 3.41
N ASP A 91 11.18 -0.28 4.16
CA ASP A 91 10.87 -0.77 5.50
C ASP A 91 9.93 -1.97 5.38
N TYR A 92 10.52 -3.08 4.95
CA TYR A 92 9.80 -4.32 4.69
C TYR A 92 9.19 -4.92 5.96
N GLU A 93 9.82 -4.71 7.12
CA GLU A 93 9.29 -5.19 8.40
C GLU A 93 7.94 -4.55 8.72
N MET A 94 7.84 -3.22 8.61
CA MET A 94 6.59 -2.52 8.86
C MET A 94 5.55 -2.84 7.79
N ALA A 95 5.95 -2.92 6.52
CA ALA A 95 5.05 -3.32 5.44
C ALA A 95 4.44 -4.71 5.69
N ALA A 96 5.25 -5.69 6.06
CA ALA A 96 4.81 -7.05 6.37
C ALA A 96 3.87 -7.08 7.59
N LYS A 97 4.19 -6.34 8.67
CA LYS A 97 3.33 -6.22 9.86
C LYS A 97 1.96 -5.65 9.51
N ILE A 98 1.90 -4.59 8.71
CA ILE A 98 0.64 -3.96 8.29
C ILE A 98 -0.19 -4.91 7.43
N LEU A 99 0.44 -5.61 6.47
CA LEU A 99 -0.24 -6.58 5.62
C LEU A 99 -0.78 -7.76 6.42
N GLU A 100 -0.04 -8.24 7.41
CA GLU A 100 -0.48 -9.35 8.27
C GLU A 100 -1.67 -8.93 9.14
N GLU A 101 -1.62 -7.76 9.76
CA GLU A 101 -2.77 -7.23 10.51
C GLU A 101 -3.99 -7.04 9.61
N PHE A 102 -3.80 -6.47 8.42
CA PHE A 102 -4.88 -6.31 7.46
C PHE A 102 -5.47 -7.66 7.02
N ARG A 103 -4.63 -8.66 6.75
CA ARG A 103 -5.07 -10.01 6.39
C ARG A 103 -5.93 -10.64 7.48
N LYS A 104 -5.55 -10.51 8.76
CA LYS A 104 -6.35 -11.00 9.90
C LYS A 104 -7.73 -10.33 9.98
N THR A 105 -7.87 -9.10 9.51
CA THR A 105 -9.19 -8.43 9.44
C THR A 105 -10.10 -8.98 8.33
N GLN A 106 -9.53 -9.62 7.31
CA GLN A 106 -10.32 -10.20 6.23
C GLN A 106 -10.88 -11.55 6.67
N GLN A 107 -12.21 -11.66 6.73
CA GLN A 107 -12.89 -12.94 6.87
C GLN A 107 -13.17 -13.51 5.47
N THR A 108 -12.39 -14.50 5.05
CA THR A 108 -12.65 -15.26 3.83
C THR A 108 -13.08 -16.68 4.18
N SER A 109 -14.12 -17.18 3.50
CA SER A 109 -14.45 -18.60 3.57
C SER A 109 -13.30 -19.38 2.91
N PRO A 110 -12.75 -20.42 3.57
CA PRO A 110 -11.67 -21.25 3.00
C PRO A 110 -12.02 -21.85 1.63
N ASP A 111 -13.31 -22.05 1.36
CA ASP A 111 -13.81 -22.71 0.16
C ASP A 111 -14.04 -21.76 -1.01
N LYS A 112 -14.00 -20.43 -0.79
CA LYS A 112 -14.18 -19.43 -1.83
C LYS A 112 -12.88 -18.69 -2.07
N VAL A 113 -12.31 -18.88 -3.26
CA VAL A 113 -11.18 -18.10 -3.73
C VAL A 113 -11.70 -16.72 -4.17
N ASP A 114 -11.37 -15.69 -3.40
CA ASP A 114 -11.58 -14.29 -3.78
C ASP A 114 -10.33 -13.77 -4.51
N TYR A 115 -10.53 -13.21 -5.70
CA TYR A 115 -9.44 -12.71 -6.53
C TYR A 115 -8.64 -11.61 -5.81
N GLU A 116 -9.30 -10.65 -5.17
CA GLU A 116 -8.60 -9.55 -4.47
C GLU A 116 -7.79 -10.07 -3.28
N TYR A 117 -8.31 -11.10 -2.61
CA TYR A 117 -7.61 -11.72 -1.49
C TYR A 117 -6.43 -12.57 -1.97
N SER A 118 -6.56 -13.26 -3.10
CA SER A 118 -5.46 -13.97 -3.76
C SER A 118 -4.31 -13.01 -4.08
N GLU A 119 -4.60 -11.85 -4.69
CA GLU A 119 -3.59 -10.83 -5.01
C GLU A 119 -2.93 -10.26 -3.74
N LEU A 120 -3.70 -10.03 -2.67
CA LEU A 120 -3.16 -9.59 -1.39
C LEU A 120 -2.15 -10.59 -0.82
N LEU A 121 -2.44 -11.90 -0.89
CA LEU A 121 -1.55 -12.95 -0.40
C LEU A 121 -0.25 -12.99 -1.21
N LEU A 122 -0.33 -12.89 -2.53
CA LEU A 122 0.84 -12.83 -3.40
C LEU A 122 1.68 -11.57 -3.14
N TYR A 123 1.05 -10.43 -2.92
CA TYR A 123 1.73 -9.19 -2.57
C TYR A 123 2.43 -9.28 -1.20
N GLN A 124 1.78 -9.84 -0.18
CA GLN A 124 2.41 -10.08 1.13
C GLN A 124 3.62 -11.02 0.98
N ASN A 125 3.50 -12.06 0.16
CA ASN A 125 4.59 -12.97 -0.13
C ASN A 125 5.76 -12.26 -0.82
N GLN A 126 5.47 -11.38 -1.78
CA GLN A 126 6.48 -10.55 -2.44
C GLN A 126 7.25 -9.68 -1.43
N VAL A 127 6.55 -8.97 -0.53
CA VAL A 127 7.20 -8.15 0.51
C VAL A 127 8.12 -8.99 1.40
N LEU A 128 7.71 -10.19 1.79
CA LEU A 128 8.55 -11.11 2.59
C LEU A 128 9.81 -11.56 1.84
N ARG A 129 9.70 -11.82 0.53
CA ARG A 129 10.85 -12.18 -0.32
C ARG A 129 11.81 -11.01 -0.50
N GLU A 130 11.29 -9.80 -0.73
CA GLU A 130 12.12 -8.60 -0.85
C GLU A 130 12.81 -8.24 0.47
N ALA A 131 12.20 -8.58 1.61
CA ALA A 131 12.83 -8.52 2.94
C ALA A 131 13.94 -9.56 3.16
N GLY A 132 14.11 -10.54 2.26
CA GLY A 132 15.03 -11.66 2.42
C GLY A 132 14.54 -12.76 3.38
N LEU A 133 13.28 -12.71 3.82
CA LEU A 133 12.65 -13.69 4.72
C LEU A 133 12.14 -14.90 3.94
N ASN A 134 13.02 -15.53 3.15
CA ASN A 134 12.68 -16.58 2.19
C ASN A 134 12.00 -17.81 2.82
N LYS A 135 12.39 -18.17 4.05
CA LYS A 135 11.76 -19.29 4.78
C LYS A 135 10.30 -18.97 5.11
N GLU A 136 10.06 -17.79 5.67
CA GLU A 136 8.72 -17.32 6.03
C GLU A 136 7.85 -17.13 4.77
N ALA A 137 8.43 -16.61 3.69
CA ALA A 137 7.75 -16.50 2.41
C ALA A 137 7.32 -17.88 1.87
N LEU A 138 8.17 -18.89 1.92
CA LEU A 138 7.81 -20.23 1.45
C LEU A 138 6.71 -20.86 2.32
N GLU A 139 6.82 -20.74 3.64
CA GLU A 139 5.80 -21.22 4.60
C GLU A 139 4.45 -20.51 4.39
N HIS A 140 4.47 -19.19 4.22
CA HIS A 140 3.28 -18.40 3.90
C HIS A 140 2.64 -18.86 2.60
N LEU A 141 3.41 -19.03 1.53
CA LEU A 141 2.91 -19.45 0.23
C LEU A 141 2.25 -20.84 0.28
N CYS A 142 2.90 -21.81 0.94
CA CYS A 142 2.35 -23.15 1.13
C CYS A 142 1.08 -23.14 1.99
N THR A 143 1.02 -22.28 3.01
CA THR A 143 -0.14 -22.18 3.91
C THR A 143 -1.38 -21.67 3.16
N TYR A 144 -1.21 -20.67 2.29
CA TYR A 144 -2.34 -20.00 1.62
C TYR A 144 -2.55 -20.41 0.16
N GLU A 145 -1.77 -21.35 -0.36
CA GLU A 145 -1.83 -21.81 -1.76
C GLU A 145 -3.25 -22.13 -2.26
N LYS A 146 -4.09 -22.75 -1.42
CA LYS A 146 -5.47 -23.09 -1.77
C LYS A 146 -6.35 -21.87 -2.01
N GLN A 147 -6.03 -20.74 -1.38
CA GLN A 147 -6.75 -19.48 -1.46
C GLN A 147 -6.19 -18.53 -2.54
N ILE A 148 -5.13 -18.94 -3.24
CA ILE A 148 -4.53 -18.19 -4.33
C ILE A 148 -5.01 -18.76 -5.67
N CYS A 149 -5.63 -17.94 -6.53
CA CYS A 149 -6.10 -18.39 -7.84
C CYS A 149 -4.99 -18.44 -8.89
N ASP A 150 -3.99 -17.55 -8.82
CA ASP A 150 -2.86 -17.56 -9.75
C ASP A 150 -1.86 -18.67 -9.39
N LYS A 151 -2.12 -19.85 -9.97
CA LYS A 151 -1.27 -21.04 -9.76
C LYS A 151 0.09 -20.92 -10.43
N LEU A 152 0.20 -20.12 -11.49
CA LEU A 152 1.48 -19.88 -12.15
C LEU A 152 2.41 -19.11 -11.21
N ALA A 153 1.93 -18.01 -10.63
CA ALA A 153 2.70 -17.21 -9.68
C ALA A 153 3.17 -18.03 -8.47
N VAL A 154 2.33 -18.95 -7.98
CA VAL A 154 2.68 -19.89 -6.89
C VAL A 154 3.84 -20.80 -7.30
N GLU A 155 3.72 -21.51 -8.42
CA GLU A 155 4.72 -22.49 -8.84
C GLU A 155 6.04 -21.84 -9.26
N GLU A 156 5.99 -20.69 -9.94
CA GLU A 156 7.20 -19.91 -10.25
C GLU A 156 7.90 -19.41 -8.99
N THR A 157 7.13 -18.94 -8.00
CA THR A 157 7.69 -18.49 -6.73
C THR A 157 8.33 -19.64 -5.97
N LYS A 158 7.64 -20.77 -5.81
CA LYS A 158 8.20 -21.99 -5.18
C LYS A 158 9.49 -22.41 -5.87
N GLY A 159 9.49 -22.45 -7.21
CA GLY A 159 10.68 -22.80 -8.00
C GLY A 159 11.88 -21.89 -7.70
N ARG A 160 11.66 -20.57 -7.69
CA ARG A 160 12.71 -19.57 -7.37
C ARG A 160 13.28 -19.74 -5.97
N GLU A 161 12.43 -19.98 -4.97
CA GLU A 161 12.87 -20.17 -3.58
C GLU A 161 13.73 -21.44 -3.41
N VAL A 162 13.29 -22.56 -4.02
CA VAL A 162 14.04 -23.82 -3.97
C VAL A 162 15.39 -23.71 -4.67
N ILE A 163 15.44 -23.06 -5.84
CA ILE A 163 16.69 -22.84 -6.57
C ILE A 163 17.64 -21.95 -5.76
N SER A 164 17.15 -20.83 -5.22
CA SER A 164 17.96 -19.91 -4.42
C SER A 164 18.58 -20.63 -3.22
N ARG A 165 17.82 -21.50 -2.54
CA ARG A 165 18.35 -22.33 -1.46
C ARG A 165 19.42 -23.32 -1.92
N HIS A 166 19.23 -23.95 -3.07
CA HIS A 166 20.16 -24.95 -3.60
C HIS A 166 21.48 -24.34 -4.10
N VAL A 167 21.41 -23.14 -4.71
CA VAL A 167 22.61 -22.39 -5.16
C VAL A 167 23.42 -21.88 -3.96
N VAL A 168 22.76 -21.33 -2.94
CA VAL A 168 23.44 -20.87 -1.71
C VAL A 168 24.14 -22.02 -0.98
N LEU A 169 23.50 -23.19 -0.89
CA LEU A 169 24.13 -24.38 -0.27
C LEU A 169 25.36 -24.88 -1.04
N LYS A 170 25.37 -24.77 -2.38
CA LYS A 170 26.53 -25.15 -3.22
C LYS A 170 27.70 -24.14 -3.16
N LEU A 171 27.42 -22.88 -2.85
CA LEU A 171 28.46 -21.84 -2.73
C LEU A 171 29.13 -21.84 -1.33
N LEU A 172 28.48 -22.46 -0.34
CA LEU A 172 28.98 -22.58 1.04
C LEU A 172 29.66 -23.92 1.33
N SER A 173 29.78 -24.81 0.34
CA SER A 173 30.48 -26.11 0.39
C SER A 173 31.75 -26.07 -0.44
#